data_AF-A0A4Y3G3T9-F1
#
_entry.id   AF-A0A4Y3G3T9-F1
#
_cell.length_a   1.000
_cell.length_b   1.000
_cell.length_c   1.000
_cell.angle_alpha   90.00
_cell.angle_beta   90.00
_cell.angle_gamma   90.00
#
_symmetry.space_group_name_H-M   'P 1'
#
loop_
_entity.id
_entity.type
_entity.pdbx_description
1 polymer ?
#
loop_
_entity_poly.entity_id
_entity_poly.type
_entity_poly.pdbx_seq_one_letter_code
_entity_poly.pdbx_strand_id
1 'polypeptide(L)'
;MTITYPVLLAAEGSFGFNTNFLESNLINLVIVIAVLVWFLRGFLGGILSRRRQAILEDLTDAQSNLEEATANLSLAQTALATAQQKADAIRAEGKARAESIRLGGERRTIEAMASLKQDALADMSAEGERLIEELRQEAALAAVSKAISELPGRLDDKAQAQLIDASISNLENC
;
A
#
# COMPACT_ATOMS: atom_id res chain seq x y z
N MET A 1 57.93 -101.70 -48.12
CA MET A 1 58.83 -102.12 -47.02
C MET A 1 58.45 -101.28 -45.79
N THR A 2 57.37 -101.67 -45.09
CA THR A 2 57.37 -102.40 -43.79
C THR A 2 57.98 -101.56 -42.65
N ILE A 3 57.15 -100.76 -41.97
CA ILE A 3 56.49 -101.01 -40.65
C ILE A 3 57.49 -101.01 -39.49
N THR A 4 57.27 -100.12 -38.50
CA THR A 4 57.20 -100.43 -37.05
C THR A 4 56.86 -99.15 -36.26
N TYR A 5 55.75 -99.19 -35.51
CA TYR A 5 55.42 -98.23 -34.44
C TYR A 5 55.75 -98.87 -33.08
N PRO A 6 56.01 -98.07 -32.05
CA PRO A 6 55.49 -98.40 -30.73
C PRO A 6 54.59 -97.28 -30.19
N VAL A 7 53.38 -97.70 -29.83
CA VAL A 7 52.45 -97.05 -28.92
C VAL A 7 53.09 -96.99 -27.53
N LEU A 8 53.12 -95.82 -26.90
CA LEU A 8 53.29 -95.71 -25.44
C LEU A 8 52.15 -94.89 -24.83
N LEU A 9 51.26 -95.65 -24.19
CA LEU A 9 50.39 -95.40 -23.05
C LEU A 9 50.34 -93.99 -22.42
N ALA A 10 49.10 -93.55 -22.22
CA ALA A 10 48.68 -92.44 -21.39
C ALA A 10 49.36 -92.44 -20.01
N ALA A 11 49.99 -91.31 -19.67
CA ALA A 11 50.33 -90.98 -18.30
C ALA A 11 49.07 -90.38 -17.65
N GLU A 12 48.44 -91.17 -16.80
CA GLU A 12 47.36 -90.73 -15.93
C GLU A 12 47.82 -89.52 -15.10
N GLY A 13 46.93 -88.54 -15.00
CA GLY A 13 47.09 -87.39 -14.13
C GLY A 13 47.28 -87.83 -12.69
N SER A 14 48.53 -87.84 -12.24
CA SER A 14 48.87 -87.90 -10.83
C SER A 14 48.47 -86.58 -10.19
N PHE A 15 47.28 -86.56 -9.59
CA PHE A 15 46.88 -85.54 -8.61
C PHE A 15 47.64 -85.80 -7.30
N GLY A 16 48.97 -85.70 -7.36
CA GLY A 16 49.82 -85.70 -6.18
C GLY A 16 49.72 -84.33 -5.52
N PHE A 17 48.98 -84.22 -4.41
CA PHE A 17 49.02 -83.05 -3.54
C PHE A 17 50.45 -82.87 -3.03
N ASN A 18 51.20 -81.97 -3.68
CA ASN A 18 52.54 -81.61 -3.27
C ASN A 18 52.41 -80.78 -1.99
N THR A 19 52.59 -81.41 -0.83
CA THR A 19 52.46 -80.75 0.48
C THR A 19 53.51 -79.64 0.68
N ASN A 20 54.58 -79.58 -0.12
CA ASN A 20 55.48 -78.41 -0.17
C ASN A 20 54.78 -77.13 -0.68
N PHE A 21 53.76 -77.28 -1.53
CA PHE A 21 52.90 -76.17 -1.97
C PHE A 21 51.86 -75.79 -0.89
N LEU A 22 51.45 -76.77 -0.07
CA LEU A 22 50.43 -76.58 0.98
C LEU A 22 51.01 -76.15 2.34
N GLU A 23 52.30 -76.31 2.61
CA GLU A 23 52.88 -75.88 3.88
C GLU A 23 53.51 -74.50 3.74
N SER A 24 54.43 -74.30 2.79
CA SER A 24 55.13 -73.01 2.66
C SER A 24 54.29 -71.91 1.98
N ASN A 25 53.57 -72.22 0.89
CA ASN A 25 52.75 -71.21 0.20
C ASN A 25 51.39 -70.97 0.89
N LEU A 26 50.77 -71.98 1.52
CA LEU A 26 49.53 -71.78 2.26
C LEU A 26 49.76 -70.99 3.54
N ILE A 27 50.84 -71.26 4.29
CA ILE A 27 51.18 -70.45 5.47
C ILE A 27 51.42 -69.00 5.05
N ASN A 28 52.17 -68.75 3.97
CA ASN A 28 52.34 -67.41 3.42
C ASN A 28 51.00 -66.76 3.01
N LEU A 29 50.12 -67.50 2.32
CA LEU A 29 48.81 -67.00 1.90
C LEU A 29 47.92 -66.66 3.11
N VAL A 30 47.89 -67.51 4.15
CA VAL A 30 47.13 -67.27 5.38
C VAL A 30 47.64 -66.03 6.11
N ILE A 31 48.96 -65.85 6.20
CA ILE A 31 49.57 -64.64 6.77
C ILE A 31 49.17 -63.40 5.97
N VAL A 32 49.26 -63.45 4.64
CA VAL A 32 48.87 -62.33 3.76
C VAL A 32 47.38 -62.00 3.92
N ILE A 33 46.50 -63.02 3.92
CA ILE A 33 45.06 -62.82 4.12
C ILE A 33 44.77 -62.23 5.50
N ALA A 34 45.44 -62.70 6.56
CA ALA A 34 45.25 -62.17 7.91
C ALA A 34 45.62 -60.69 8.01
N VAL A 35 46.76 -60.29 7.44
CA VAL A 35 47.18 -58.88 7.37
C VAL A 35 46.20 -58.06 6.52
N LEU A 36 45.75 -58.61 5.38
CA LEU A 36 44.82 -57.93 4.47
C LEU A 36 43.45 -57.70 5.13
N VAL A 37 42.89 -58.70 5.81
CA VAL A 37 41.61 -58.58 6.53
C VAL A 37 41.73 -57.56 7.67
N TRP A 38 42.83 -57.57 8.42
CA TRP A 38 43.06 -56.60 9.49
C TRP A 38 43.13 -55.15 8.94
N PHE A 39 43.85 -54.94 7.83
CA PHE A 39 43.97 -53.63 7.19
C PHE A 39 42.66 -53.16 6.53
N LEU A 40 41.99 -54.04 5.76
CA LEU A 40 40.74 -53.72 5.07
C LEU A 40 39.61 -53.39 6.03
N ARG A 41 39.53 -54.06 7.19
CA ARG A 41 38.50 -53.79 8.20
C ARG A 41 38.54 -52.34 8.70
N GLY A 42 39.73 -51.78 8.91
CA GLY A 42 39.89 -50.37 9.30
C GLY A 42 39.54 -49.41 8.16
N PHE A 43 40.05 -49.67 6.94
CA PHE A 43 39.83 -48.80 5.78
C PHE A 43 38.36 -48.77 5.31
N LEU A 44 37.75 -49.94 5.13
CA LEU A 44 36.34 -50.06 4.71
C LEU A 44 35.39 -49.58 5.80
N GLY A 45 35.68 -49.89 7.08
CA GLY A 45 34.90 -49.43 8.22
C GLY A 45 34.86 -47.90 8.31
N GLY A 46 36.00 -47.23 8.12
CA GLY A 46 36.09 -45.77 8.11
C GLY A 46 35.28 -45.12 6.98
N ILE A 47 35.37 -45.64 5.75
CA ILE A 47 34.63 -45.10 4.60
C ILE A 47 33.12 -45.31 4.76
N LEU A 48 32.68 -46.50 5.17
CA LEU A 48 31.25 -46.79 5.40
C LEU A 48 30.70 -45.94 6.55
N SER A 49 31.45 -45.78 7.65
CA SER A 49 31.04 -44.94 8.76
C SER A 49 30.91 -43.47 8.34
N ARG A 50 31.85 -42.94 7.54
CA ARG A 50 31.80 -41.58 7.02
C ARG A 50 30.60 -41.38 6.08
N ARG A 51 30.34 -42.33 5.17
CA ARG A 51 29.14 -42.25 4.29
C ARG A 51 27.85 -42.32 5.08
N ARG A 52 27.77 -43.21 6.08
CA ARG A 52 26.60 -43.30 6.97
C ARG A 52 26.38 -41.98 7.71
N GLN A 53 27.44 -41.39 8.25
CA GLN A 53 27.35 -40.11 8.97
C GLN A 53 26.86 -38.99 8.04
N ALA A 54 27.44 -38.88 6.83
CA ALA A 54 27.01 -37.88 5.85
C ALA A 54 25.53 -38.04 5.45
N ILE A 55 25.06 -39.27 5.23
CA ILE A 55 23.64 -39.51 4.92
C ILE A 55 22.73 -39.13 6.10
N LEU A 56 23.15 -39.40 7.33
CA LEU A 56 22.37 -39.02 8.52
C LEU A 56 22.33 -37.50 8.71
N GLU A 57 23.44 -36.82 8.44
CA GLU A 57 23.54 -35.36 8.44
C GLU A 57 22.63 -34.77 7.37
N ASP A 58 22.75 -35.21 6.11
CA ASP A 58 21.90 -34.77 4.99
C ASP A 58 20.41 -34.98 5.28
N LEU A 59 20.03 -36.11 5.88
CA LEU A 59 18.64 -36.39 6.26
C LEU A 59 18.16 -35.47 7.38
N THR A 60 19.00 -35.22 8.38
CA THR A 60 18.68 -34.33 9.51
C THR A 60 18.53 -32.89 9.03
N ASP A 61 19.43 -32.44 8.17
CA ASP A 61 19.40 -31.11 7.56
C ASP A 61 18.16 -30.94 6.66
N ALA A 62 17.86 -31.95 5.83
CA ALA A 62 16.64 -31.92 5.00
C ALA A 62 15.37 -31.88 5.85
N GLN A 63 15.32 -32.63 6.95
CA GLN A 63 14.21 -32.60 7.90
C GLN A 63 14.06 -31.22 8.55
N SER A 64 15.16 -30.66 9.05
CA SER A 64 15.18 -29.32 9.67
C SER A 64 14.75 -28.23 8.69
N ASN A 65 15.27 -28.27 7.45
CA ASN A 65 14.92 -27.32 6.40
C ASN A 65 13.44 -27.41 6.03
N LEU A 66 12.87 -28.62 5.99
CA LEU A 66 11.45 -28.80 5.73
C LEU A 66 10.60 -28.25 6.88
N GLU A 67 10.97 -28.54 8.12
CA GLU A 67 10.26 -28.02 9.29
C GLU A 67 10.27 -26.48 9.30
N GLU A 68 11.43 -25.87 9.10
CA GLU A 68 11.56 -24.41 9.04
C GLU A 68 10.74 -23.81 7.88
N ALA A 69 10.83 -24.40 6.67
CA ALA A 69 10.07 -23.93 5.51
C ALA A 69 8.55 -24.03 5.74
N THR A 70 8.07 -25.11 6.36
CA THR A 70 6.65 -25.28 6.67
C THR A 70 6.16 -24.31 7.75
N ALA A 71 6.98 -24.05 8.77
CA ALA A 71 6.69 -23.05 9.79
C ALA A 71 6.62 -21.63 9.18
N ASN A 72 7.61 -21.28 8.35
CA ASN A 72 7.66 -19.99 7.65
C ASN A 72 6.47 -19.83 6.67
N LEU A 73 6.09 -20.88 5.97
CA LEU A 73 4.91 -20.89 5.10
C LEU A 73 3.63 -20.60 5.91
N SER A 74 3.43 -21.28 7.04
CA SER A 74 2.26 -21.09 7.91
C SER A 74 2.18 -19.66 8.46
N LEU A 75 3.32 -19.12 8.91
CA LEU A 75 3.42 -17.72 9.35
C LEU A 75 3.08 -16.75 8.21
N ALA A 76 3.64 -16.97 7.02
CA ALA A 76 3.38 -16.12 5.86
C ALA A 76 1.91 -16.16 5.41
N GLN A 77 1.26 -17.34 5.45
CA GLN A 77 -0.16 -17.48 5.16
C GLN A 77 -1.03 -16.73 6.17
N THR A 78 -0.70 -16.83 7.45
CA THR A 78 -1.42 -16.11 8.52
C THR A 78 -1.25 -14.59 8.38
N ALA A 79 -0.02 -14.14 8.09
CA ALA A 79 0.27 -12.73 7.84
C ALA A 79 -0.46 -12.22 6.61
N LEU A 80 -0.52 -13.01 5.53
CA LEU A 80 -1.27 -12.67 4.31
C LEU A 80 -2.76 -12.53 4.57
N ALA A 81 -3.37 -13.48 5.28
CA ALA A 81 -4.79 -13.42 5.64
C ALA A 81 -5.11 -12.17 6.48
N THR A 82 -4.26 -11.85 7.45
CA THR A 82 -4.39 -10.64 8.27
C THR A 82 -4.24 -9.36 7.43
N ALA A 83 -3.28 -9.34 6.51
CA ALA A 83 -3.06 -8.20 5.62
C ALA A 83 -4.24 -8.00 4.66
N GLN A 84 -4.82 -9.08 4.13
CA GLN A 84 -6.02 -9.02 3.29
C GLN A 84 -7.22 -8.47 4.06
N GLN A 85 -7.50 -8.98 5.26
CA GLN A 85 -8.57 -8.46 6.12
C GLN A 85 -8.38 -6.97 6.42
N LYS A 86 -7.15 -6.55 6.75
CA LYS A 86 -6.83 -5.14 7.00
C LYS A 86 -7.01 -4.29 5.74
N ALA A 87 -6.61 -4.79 4.57
CA ALA A 87 -6.80 -4.10 3.30
C ALA A 87 -8.29 -3.91 2.99
N ASP A 88 -9.12 -4.93 3.22
CA ASP A 88 -10.56 -4.84 3.02
C ASP A 88 -11.22 -3.88 4.01
N ALA A 89 -10.80 -3.89 5.27
CA ALA A 89 -11.24 -2.92 6.26
C ALA A 89 -10.89 -1.48 5.85
N ILE A 90 -9.66 -1.23 5.39
CA ILE A 90 -9.22 0.09 4.90
C ILE A 90 -10.04 0.52 3.67
N ARG A 91 -10.34 -0.39 2.75
CA ARG A 91 -11.18 -0.07 1.58
C ARG A 91 -12.61 0.29 2.00
N ALA A 92 -13.19 -0.46 2.94
CA ALA A 92 -14.53 -0.19 3.45
C ALA A 92 -14.59 1.15 4.19
N GLU A 93 -13.63 1.41 5.09
CA GLU A 93 -13.50 2.67 5.81
C GLU A 93 -13.28 3.84 4.86
N GLY A 94 -12.41 3.67 3.86
CA GLY A 94 -12.13 4.69 2.84
C GLY A 94 -13.40 5.07 2.05
N LYS A 95 -14.21 4.09 1.66
CA LYS A 95 -15.50 4.33 0.98
C LYS A 95 -16.48 5.10 1.89
N ALA A 96 -16.66 4.63 3.13
CA ALA A 96 -17.56 5.27 4.09
C ALA A 96 -17.12 6.72 4.40
N ARG A 97 -15.81 6.95 4.52
CA ARG A 97 -15.23 8.28 4.74
C ARG A 97 -15.37 9.19 3.52
N ALA A 98 -15.19 8.66 2.32
CA ALA A 98 -15.42 9.44 1.10
C ALA A 98 -16.89 9.87 0.99
N GLU A 99 -17.82 8.98 1.30
CA GLU A 99 -19.25 9.29 1.31
C GLU A 99 -19.61 10.33 2.38
N SER A 100 -19.09 10.20 3.60
CA SER A 100 -19.34 11.18 4.66
C SER A 100 -18.74 12.55 4.36
N ILE A 101 -17.56 12.61 3.72
CA ILE A 101 -16.95 13.86 3.24
C ILE A 101 -17.82 14.47 2.13
N ARG A 102 -18.32 13.66 1.19
CA ARG A 102 -19.19 14.16 0.12
C ARG A 102 -20.46 14.79 0.69
N LEU A 103 -21.18 14.05 1.54
CA LEU A 103 -22.42 14.52 2.17
C LEU A 103 -22.16 15.75 3.07
N GLY A 104 -21.09 15.72 3.86
CA GLY A 104 -20.72 16.83 4.72
C GLY A 104 -20.20 18.06 3.96
N GLY A 105 -19.64 17.85 2.77
CA GLY A 105 -19.22 18.91 1.85
C GLY A 105 -20.43 19.58 1.19
N GLU A 106 -21.33 18.78 0.62
CA GLU A 106 -22.59 19.26 0.03
C GLU A 106 -23.40 20.08 1.04
N ARG A 107 -23.56 19.57 2.27
CA ARG A 107 -24.27 20.30 3.33
C ARG A 107 -23.61 21.63 3.67
N ARG A 108 -22.28 21.65 3.85
CA ARG A 108 -21.53 22.89 4.11
C ARG A 108 -21.65 23.89 2.97
N THR A 109 -21.62 23.43 1.72
CA THR A 109 -21.82 24.29 0.55
C THR A 109 -23.23 24.88 0.53
N ILE A 110 -24.27 24.09 0.83
CA ILE A 110 -25.65 24.58 0.91
C ILE A 110 -25.79 25.64 2.00
N GLU A 111 -25.25 25.37 3.20
CA GLU A 111 -25.28 26.32 4.32
C GLU A 111 -24.52 27.62 3.98
N ALA A 112 -23.33 27.52 3.36
CA ALA A 112 -22.57 28.68 2.92
C ALA A 112 -23.28 29.49 1.84
N MET A 113 -23.91 28.82 0.86
CA MET A 113 -24.69 29.49 -0.19
C MET A 113 -25.94 30.17 0.37
N ALA A 114 -26.59 29.57 1.37
CA ALA A 114 -27.73 30.19 2.05
C ALA A 114 -27.31 31.46 2.80
N SER A 115 -26.21 31.41 3.56
CA SER A 115 -25.64 32.59 4.23
C SER A 115 -25.26 33.67 3.22
N LEU A 116 -24.52 33.30 2.16
CA LEU A 116 -24.10 34.25 1.12
C LEU A 116 -25.29 34.94 0.44
N LYS A 117 -26.38 34.19 0.18
CA LYS A 117 -27.61 34.77 -0.37
C LYS A 117 -28.25 35.75 0.61
N GLN A 118 -28.29 35.42 1.90
CA GLN A 118 -28.84 36.29 2.92
C GLN A 118 -28.01 37.58 3.05
N ASP A 119 -26.69 37.46 3.07
CA ASP A 119 -25.77 38.60 3.14
C ASP A 119 -25.93 39.49 1.90
N ALA A 120 -25.98 38.91 0.70
CA ALA A 120 -26.20 39.67 -0.53
C ALA A 120 -27.55 40.40 -0.56
N LEU A 121 -28.61 39.80 -0.02
CA LEU A 121 -29.91 40.47 0.10
C LEU A 121 -29.87 41.62 1.11
N ALA A 122 -29.17 41.44 2.23
CA ALA A 122 -28.98 42.49 3.24
C ALA A 122 -28.18 43.67 2.65
N ASP A 123 -27.07 43.39 1.98
CA ASP A 123 -26.24 44.39 1.31
C ASP A 123 -27.02 45.14 0.23
N MET A 124 -27.78 44.44 -0.61
CA MET A 124 -28.61 45.07 -1.63
C MET A 124 -29.69 45.97 -1.03
N SER A 125 -30.29 45.57 0.09
CA SER A 125 -31.28 46.40 0.78
C SER A 125 -30.66 47.65 1.39
N ALA A 126 -29.50 47.53 2.05
CA ALA A 126 -28.78 48.65 2.63
C ALA A 126 -28.30 49.64 1.56
N GLU A 127 -27.81 49.14 0.42
CA GLU A 127 -27.40 49.98 -0.70
C GLU A 127 -28.61 50.64 -1.39
N GLY A 128 -29.71 49.92 -1.52
CA GLY A 128 -30.98 50.48 -2.01
C GLY A 128 -31.47 51.63 -1.15
N GLU A 129 -31.42 51.50 0.18
CA GLU A 129 -31.77 52.58 1.10
C GLU A 129 -30.86 53.80 0.96
N ARG A 130 -29.53 53.58 0.82
CA ARG A 130 -28.58 54.67 0.57
C ARG A 130 -28.86 55.41 -0.74
N LEU A 131 -29.10 54.67 -1.82
CA LEU A 131 -29.40 55.25 -3.14
C LEU A 131 -30.71 56.03 -3.13
N ILE A 132 -31.74 55.54 -2.41
CA ILE A 132 -33.01 56.27 -2.27
C ILE A 132 -32.79 57.59 -1.53
N GLU A 133 -31.97 57.60 -0.48
CA GLU A 133 -31.69 58.81 0.27
C GLU A 133 -30.89 59.82 -0.56
N GLU A 134 -29.89 59.37 -1.30
CA GLU A 134 -29.12 60.21 -2.23
C GLU A 134 -30.02 60.80 -3.33
N LEU A 135 -30.88 59.98 -3.94
CA LEU A 135 -31.83 60.43 -4.96
C LEU A 135 -32.85 61.43 -4.40
N ARG A 136 -33.30 61.26 -3.15
CA ARG A 136 -34.20 62.22 -2.48
C ARG A 136 -33.52 63.57 -2.28
N GLN A 137 -32.26 63.59 -1.84
CA GLN A 137 -31.50 64.83 -1.66
C GLN A 137 -31.29 65.54 -3.00
N GLU A 138 -30.90 64.81 -4.05
CA GLU A 138 -30.69 65.37 -5.38
C GLU A 138 -32.00 65.89 -6.00
N ALA A 139 -33.10 65.14 -5.85
CA ALA A 139 -34.42 65.57 -6.29
C ALA A 139 -34.90 66.83 -5.54
N ALA A 140 -34.66 66.92 -4.23
CA ALA A 140 -34.99 68.11 -3.44
C ALA A 140 -34.19 69.33 -3.91
N LEU A 141 -32.88 69.19 -4.14
CA LEU A 141 -32.03 70.25 -4.69
C LEU A 141 -32.49 70.69 -6.08
N ALA A 142 -32.82 69.73 -6.97
CA ALA A 142 -33.32 70.02 -8.30
C ALA A 142 -34.68 70.74 -8.26
N ALA A 143 -35.58 70.33 -7.37
CA ALA A 143 -36.88 70.99 -7.18
C ALA A 143 -36.72 72.43 -6.67
N VAL A 144 -35.84 72.66 -5.69
CA VAL A 144 -35.52 74.01 -5.18
C VAL A 144 -34.89 74.87 -6.27
N SER A 145 -33.91 74.34 -7.01
CA SER A 145 -33.27 75.05 -8.12
C SER A 145 -34.29 75.46 -9.20
N LYS A 146 -35.19 74.54 -9.56
CA LYS A 146 -36.28 74.82 -10.52
C LYS A 146 -37.25 75.87 -10.00
N ALA A 147 -37.67 75.78 -8.73
CA ALA A 147 -38.52 76.79 -8.11
C ALA A 147 -37.88 78.18 -8.11
N ILE A 148 -36.59 78.29 -7.77
CA ILE A 148 -35.83 79.55 -7.82
C ILE A 148 -35.77 80.10 -9.25
N SER A 149 -35.62 79.24 -10.27
CA SER A 149 -35.59 79.68 -11.67
C SER A 149 -36.96 80.14 -12.21
N GLU A 150 -38.06 79.58 -11.70
CA GLU A 150 -39.44 79.94 -12.10
C GLU A 150 -39.99 81.13 -11.29
N LEU A 151 -39.46 81.38 -10.08
CA LEU A 151 -39.88 82.46 -9.18
C LEU A 151 -39.95 83.85 -9.86
N PRO A 152 -38.94 84.30 -10.64
CA PRO A 152 -38.95 85.62 -11.28
C PRO A 152 -40.09 85.82 -12.28
N GLY A 153 -40.56 84.74 -12.90
CA GLY A 153 -41.69 84.78 -13.85
C GLY A 153 -43.06 84.78 -13.16
N ARG A 154 -43.12 84.51 -11.85
CA ARG A 154 -44.37 84.44 -11.06
C ARG A 154 -44.47 85.48 -9.94
N LEU A 155 -43.42 86.26 -9.70
CA LEU A 155 -43.42 87.37 -8.75
C LEU A 155 -44.03 88.61 -9.43
N ASP A 156 -45.31 88.88 -9.17
CA ASP A 156 -45.95 90.16 -9.49
C ASP A 156 -46.07 91.04 -8.23
N ASP A 157 -46.33 92.34 -8.41
CA ASP A 157 -46.41 93.30 -7.29
C ASP A 157 -47.45 92.90 -6.23
N LYS A 158 -48.50 92.15 -6.62
CA LYS A 158 -49.54 91.62 -5.71
C LYS A 158 -49.04 90.46 -4.88
N ALA A 159 -48.36 89.49 -5.49
CA ALA A 159 -47.78 88.34 -4.80
C ALA A 159 -46.68 88.79 -3.83
N GLN A 160 -45.90 89.81 -4.20
CA GLN A 160 -44.88 90.39 -3.32
C GLN A 160 -45.50 91.06 -2.07
N ALA A 161 -46.57 91.84 -2.24
CA ALA A 161 -47.29 92.45 -1.11
C ALA A 161 -47.88 91.39 -0.17
N GLN A 162 -48.49 90.33 -0.71
CA GLN A 162 -49.03 89.21 0.09
C GLN A 162 -47.94 88.46 0.88
N LEU A 163 -46.74 88.27 0.30
CA LEU A 163 -45.61 87.65 0.98
C LEU A 163 -45.10 88.50 2.15
N ILE A 164 -45.09 89.83 1.99
CA ILE A 164 -44.70 90.76 3.06
C ILE A 164 -45.72 90.71 4.20
N ASP A 165 -47.01 90.81 3.91
CA ASP A 165 -48.07 90.74 4.93
C ASP A 165 -48.05 89.39 5.67
N ALA A 166 -47.87 88.28 4.96
CA ALA A 166 -47.75 86.96 5.56
C ALA A 166 -46.49 86.81 6.44
N SER A 167 -45.38 87.43 6.06
CA SER A 167 -44.14 87.42 6.86
C SER A 167 -44.28 88.24 8.14
N ILE A 168 -44.93 89.40 8.06
CA ILE A 168 -45.24 90.23 9.23
C ILE A 168 -46.15 89.46 10.19
N SER A 169 -47.19 88.80 9.67
CA SER A 169 -48.14 88.04 10.49
C SER A 169 -47.52 86.79 11.14
N ASN A 170 -46.55 86.14 10.49
CA ASN A 170 -45.80 85.03 11.12
C ASN A 170 -44.87 85.51 12.24
N LEU A 171 -44.30 86.71 12.11
CA LEU A 171 -43.46 87.32 13.16
C LEU A 171 -44.29 87.81 14.36
N GLU A 172 -45.56 88.16 14.16
CA GLU A 172 -46.49 88.49 15.25
C GLU A 172 -47.02 87.25 16.00
N ASN A 173 -46.94 86.06 15.41
CA ASN A 173 -47.41 84.79 15.98
C ASN A 173 -46.30 83.89 16.56
N CYS A 174 -45.05 84.38 16.60
CA CYS A 174 -43.94 83.80 17.36
C CYS A 174 -43.75 84.54 18.68
#